data_AF-A0A930RFJ2-F1
#
_entry.id   AF-A0A930RFJ2-F1
#
_cell.length_a   1.000
_cell.length_b   1.000
_cell.length_c   1.000
_cell.angle_alpha   90.00
_cell.angle_beta   90.00
_cell.angle_gamma   90.00
#
_symmetry.space_group_name_H-M   'P 1'
#
loop_
_entity.id
_entity.type
_entity.pdbx_description
1 polymer ?
#
loop_
_entity_poly.entity_id
_entity_poly.type
_entity_poly.pdbx_seq_one_letter_code
_entity_poly.pdbx_strand_id
1 'polypeptide(L)'
;EGDLTQQLSADRYDEIGQIVHSFNSFVSDLRELITRAQACSTEVSGLADTVWHASIENSKAVEFNAVAVMGTAERTQEQHEEAETLTQSLAGIAAHMDEIRRYASAEGADQPALIASIEMVGACAQVAAAASASLSKASEEIAGHTQDAAASVEEQTASLAAFAATAEQLKGAAEDLDGLVGRFKV
;
A
#
# COMPACT_ATOMS: atom_id res chain seq x y z
N GLU A 1 -34.02 -6.38 -34.91
CA GLU A 1 -32.78 -7.17 -34.76
C GLU A 1 -32.09 -7.25 -36.10
N GLY A 2 -30.77 -7.34 -36.12
CA GLY A 2 -30.01 -7.48 -37.37
C GLY A 2 -29.73 -8.95 -37.65
N ASP A 3 -30.31 -9.53 -38.70
CA ASP A 3 -30.01 -10.91 -39.08
C ASP A 3 -28.84 -10.94 -40.07
N LEU A 4 -27.62 -11.15 -39.56
CA LEU A 4 -26.40 -11.25 -40.36
C LEU A 4 -26.26 -12.63 -41.01
N THR A 5 -27.17 -13.59 -40.78
CA THR A 5 -27.17 -14.89 -41.47
C THR A 5 -27.75 -14.81 -42.89
N GLN A 6 -28.40 -13.70 -43.22
CA GLN A 6 -28.99 -13.46 -44.53
C GLN A 6 -27.92 -13.24 -45.61
N GLN A 7 -28.17 -13.78 -46.79
CA GLN A 7 -27.32 -13.60 -47.97
C GLN A 7 -28.19 -13.27 -49.19
N LEU A 8 -27.66 -12.42 -50.08
CA LEU A 8 -28.28 -12.16 -51.38
C LEU A 8 -27.77 -13.17 -52.41
N SER A 9 -28.64 -13.60 -53.31
CA SER A 9 -28.30 -14.50 -54.42
C SER A 9 -28.67 -13.85 -55.75
N ALA A 10 -27.74 -13.91 -56.71
CA ALA A 10 -27.97 -13.51 -58.09
C ALA A 10 -27.17 -14.44 -59.00
N ASP A 11 -27.86 -15.13 -59.92
CA ASP A 11 -27.25 -16.03 -60.90
C ASP A 11 -26.92 -15.25 -62.18
N ARG A 12 -26.08 -14.22 -62.04
CA ARG A 12 -25.71 -13.28 -63.11
C ARG A 12 -24.26 -12.85 -62.95
N TYR A 13 -23.55 -12.73 -64.07
CA TYR A 13 -22.13 -12.33 -64.12
C TYR A 13 -21.94 -10.86 -64.51
N ASP A 14 -22.91 -10.02 -64.20
CA ASP A 14 -22.91 -8.58 -64.50
C ASP A 14 -22.63 -7.74 -63.22
N GLU A 15 -22.76 -6.43 -63.33
CA GLU A 15 -22.52 -5.49 -62.23
C GLU A 15 -23.42 -5.75 -61.01
N ILE A 16 -24.64 -6.26 -61.25
CA ILE A 16 -25.56 -6.65 -60.16
C ILE A 16 -25.02 -7.88 -59.44
N GLY A 17 -24.49 -8.86 -60.16
CA GLY A 17 -23.78 -10.01 -59.59
C GLY A 17 -22.58 -9.61 -58.73
N GLN A 18 -21.77 -8.65 -59.18
CA GLN A 18 -20.64 -8.11 -58.39
C GLN A 18 -21.10 -7.41 -57.10
N ILE A 19 -22.15 -6.58 -57.16
CA ILE A 19 -22.71 -5.90 -55.97
C ILE A 19 -23.19 -6.93 -54.95
N VAL A 20 -23.86 -8.00 -55.40
CA VAL A 20 -24.31 -9.09 -54.52
C VAL A 20 -23.14 -9.78 -53.84
N HIS A 21 -22.04 -10.02 -54.57
CA HIS A 21 -20.82 -10.58 -53.98
C HIS A 21 -20.20 -9.65 -52.93
N SER A 22 -19.99 -8.37 -53.26
CA SER A 22 -19.44 -7.38 -52.32
C SER A 22 -20.31 -7.18 -51.08
N PHE A 23 -21.64 -7.20 -51.24
CA PHE A 23 -22.57 -7.14 -50.10
C PHE A 23 -22.43 -8.36 -49.18
N ASN A 24 -22.38 -9.57 -49.74
CA ASN A 24 -22.21 -10.78 -48.95
C ASN A 24 -20.85 -10.81 -48.22
N SER A 25 -19.77 -10.34 -48.86
CA SER A 25 -18.47 -10.16 -48.19
C SER A 25 -18.55 -9.16 -47.05
N PHE A 26 -19.17 -7.99 -47.26
CA PHE A 26 -19.38 -7.00 -46.20
C PHE A 26 -20.16 -7.57 -45.00
N VAL A 27 -21.24 -8.32 -45.25
CA VAL A 27 -22.01 -8.98 -44.19
C VAL A 27 -21.15 -10.01 -43.45
N SER A 28 -20.29 -10.75 -44.16
CA SER A 28 -19.33 -11.68 -43.55
C SER A 28 -18.32 -10.97 -42.65
N ASP A 29 -17.74 -9.86 -43.10
CA ASP A 29 -16.78 -9.07 -42.31
C ASP A 29 -17.45 -8.47 -41.07
N LEU A 30 -18.69 -7.97 -41.23
CA LEU A 30 -19.50 -7.45 -40.13
C LEU A 30 -19.81 -8.55 -39.11
N ARG A 31 -20.12 -9.76 -39.58
CA ARG A 31 -20.33 -10.94 -38.73
C ARG A 31 -19.08 -11.24 -37.89
N GLU A 32 -17.91 -11.28 -38.51
CA GLU A 32 -16.64 -11.49 -37.81
C GLU A 32 -16.38 -10.40 -36.76
N LEU A 33 -16.61 -9.13 -37.11
CA LEU A 33 -16.45 -8.01 -36.17
C LEU A 33 -17.38 -8.13 -34.96
N ILE A 34 -18.64 -8.51 -35.17
CA ILE A 34 -19.62 -8.72 -34.09
C ILE A 34 -19.17 -9.87 -33.17
N THR A 35 -18.75 -11.01 -33.73
CA THR A 35 -18.22 -12.13 -32.93
C THR A 35 -16.99 -11.72 -32.12
N ARG A 36 -16.07 -10.97 -32.71
CA ARG A 36 -14.87 -10.47 -32.02
C ARG A 36 -15.21 -9.46 -30.92
N ALA A 37 -16.15 -8.56 -31.16
CA ALA A 37 -16.62 -7.60 -30.17
C ALA A 37 -17.28 -8.30 -28.99
N GLN A 38 -18.06 -9.35 -29.24
CA GLN A 38 -18.69 -10.17 -28.20
C GLN A 38 -17.65 -10.91 -27.34
N ALA A 39 -16.65 -11.53 -27.98
CA ALA A 39 -15.55 -12.17 -27.27
C ALA A 39 -14.75 -11.17 -26.41
N CYS A 40 -14.44 -9.99 -26.97
CA CYS A 40 -13.74 -8.91 -26.26
C CYS A 40 -14.54 -8.40 -25.06
N SER A 41 -15.85 -8.19 -25.21
CA SER A 41 -16.72 -7.81 -24.09
C SER A 41 -16.67 -8.85 -22.96
N THR A 42 -16.85 -10.14 -23.31
CA THR A 42 -16.81 -11.22 -22.31
C THR A 42 -15.47 -11.26 -21.56
N GLU A 43 -14.36 -11.07 -22.27
CA GLU A 43 -13.02 -11.02 -21.68
C GLU A 43 -12.85 -9.81 -20.74
N VAL A 44 -13.28 -8.62 -21.17
CA VAL A 44 -13.21 -7.40 -20.35
C VAL A 44 -14.07 -7.54 -19.09
N SER A 45 -15.26 -8.12 -19.19
CA SER A 45 -16.13 -8.37 -18.03
C SER A 45 -15.48 -9.32 -17.02
N GLY A 46 -14.89 -10.43 -17.49
CA GLY A 46 -14.18 -11.37 -16.62
C GLY A 46 -12.92 -10.78 -15.97
N LEU A 47 -12.16 -9.97 -16.72
CA LEU A 47 -11.00 -9.25 -16.17
C LEU A 47 -11.42 -8.22 -15.13
N ALA A 48 -12.50 -7.48 -15.40
CA ALA A 48 -13.08 -6.53 -14.46
C ALA A 48 -13.47 -7.21 -13.13
N ASP A 49 -14.19 -8.34 -13.17
CA ASP A 49 -14.52 -9.09 -11.96
C ASP A 49 -13.26 -9.53 -11.19
N THR A 50 -12.22 -9.96 -11.91
CA THR A 50 -10.94 -10.34 -11.29
C THR A 50 -10.27 -9.16 -10.60
N VAL A 51 -10.20 -7.99 -11.25
CA VAL A 51 -9.61 -6.77 -10.69
C VAL A 51 -10.42 -6.27 -9.50
N TRP A 52 -11.75 -6.34 -9.55
CA TRP A 52 -12.61 -5.97 -8.43
C TRP A 52 -12.33 -6.85 -7.22
N HIS A 53 -12.33 -8.18 -7.40
CA HIS A 53 -12.01 -9.12 -6.32
C HIS A 53 -10.62 -8.89 -5.73
N ALA A 54 -9.60 -8.71 -6.59
CA ALA A 54 -8.25 -8.41 -6.15
C ALA A 54 -8.16 -7.09 -5.37
N SER A 55 -8.94 -6.08 -5.76
CA SER A 55 -8.98 -4.77 -5.07
C SER A 55 -9.58 -4.91 -3.67
N ILE A 56 -10.67 -5.67 -3.53
CA ILE A 56 -11.29 -5.96 -2.23
C ILE A 56 -10.36 -6.77 -1.33
N GLU A 57 -9.69 -7.79 -1.87
CA GLU A 57 -8.73 -8.58 -1.11
C GLU A 57 -7.53 -7.75 -0.65
N ASN A 58 -6.95 -6.96 -1.56
CA ASN A 58 -5.83 -6.10 -1.22
C ASN A 58 -6.23 -4.99 -0.24
N SER A 59 -7.48 -4.51 -0.27
CA SER A 59 -7.99 -3.55 0.73
C SER A 59 -7.91 -4.12 2.14
N LYS A 60 -8.16 -5.42 2.33
CA LYS A 60 -8.02 -6.08 3.63
C LYS A 60 -6.55 -6.15 4.06
N ALA A 61 -5.64 -6.46 3.13
CA ALA A 61 -4.21 -6.45 3.41
C ALA A 61 -3.72 -5.05 3.84
N VAL A 62 -4.21 -4.00 3.19
CA VAL A 62 -3.90 -2.61 3.56
C VAL A 62 -4.46 -2.27 4.94
N GLU A 63 -5.64 -2.77 5.31
CA GLU A 63 -6.19 -2.60 6.67
C GLU A 63 -5.28 -3.25 7.73
N PHE A 64 -4.73 -4.45 7.48
CA PHE A 64 -3.73 -5.05 8.38
C PHE A 64 -2.46 -4.19 8.48
N ASN A 65 -1.99 -3.62 7.37
CA ASN A 65 -0.84 -2.70 7.39
C ASN A 65 -1.14 -1.45 8.23
N ALA A 66 -2.34 -0.89 8.11
CA ALA A 66 -2.76 0.27 8.90
C ALA A 66 -2.67 -0.02 10.41
N VAL A 67 -3.15 -1.19 10.84
CA VAL A 67 -3.06 -1.61 12.25
C VAL A 67 -1.60 -1.79 12.69
N ALA A 68 -0.75 -2.39 11.85
CA ALA A 68 0.65 -2.58 12.16
C ALA A 68 1.42 -1.25 12.28
N VAL A 69 1.13 -0.28 11.41
CA VAL A 69 1.68 1.07 11.46
C VAL A 69 1.26 1.76 12.76
N MET A 70 -0.02 1.71 13.12
CA MET A 70 -0.52 2.28 14.37
C MET A 70 0.15 1.67 15.61
N GLY A 71 0.29 0.34 15.65
CA GLY A 71 1.00 -0.33 16.74
C GLY A 71 2.50 -0.02 16.79
N THR A 72 3.11 0.32 15.66
CA THR A 72 4.51 0.78 15.61
C THR A 72 4.62 2.21 16.14
N ALA A 73 3.66 3.08 15.81
CA ALA A 73 3.58 4.44 16.35
C ALA A 73 3.48 4.43 17.88
N GLU A 74 2.60 3.60 18.44
CA GLU A 74 2.40 3.46 19.89
C GLU A 74 3.70 3.02 20.58
N ARG A 75 4.35 1.95 20.09
CA ARG A 75 5.64 1.50 20.63
C ARG A 75 6.75 2.52 20.51
N THR A 76 6.74 3.32 19.44
CA THR A 76 7.74 4.37 19.24
C THR A 76 7.56 5.49 20.27
N GLN A 77 6.32 5.82 20.60
CA GLN A 77 5.99 6.77 21.66
C GLN A 77 6.44 6.22 23.03
N GLU A 78 6.14 4.96 23.34
CA GLU A 78 6.59 4.31 24.58
C GLU A 78 8.13 4.34 24.71
N GLN A 79 8.85 4.01 23.64
CA GLN A 79 10.33 4.06 23.63
C GLN A 79 10.88 5.47 23.86
N HIS A 80 10.22 6.50 23.33
CA HIS A 80 10.62 7.88 23.56
C HIS A 80 10.48 8.28 25.04
N GLU A 81 9.36 7.91 25.67
CA GLU A 81 9.10 8.15 27.10
C GLU A 81 10.07 7.37 28.01
N GLU A 82 10.36 6.12 27.66
CA GLU A 82 11.37 5.31 28.36
C GLU A 82 12.77 5.93 28.25
N ALA A 83 13.15 6.43 27.07
CA ALA A 83 14.42 7.12 26.87
C ALA A 83 14.53 8.41 27.69
N GLU A 84 13.46 9.21 27.76
CA GLU A 84 13.42 10.42 28.59
C GLU A 84 13.58 10.08 30.07
N THR A 85 12.83 9.06 30.56
CA THR A 85 12.91 8.58 31.94
C THR A 85 14.32 8.07 32.28
N LEU A 86 14.95 7.35 31.36
CA LEU A 86 16.32 6.86 31.51
C LEU A 86 17.31 8.02 31.61
N THR A 87 17.17 9.03 30.73
CA THR A 87 18.01 10.24 30.75
C THR A 87 17.89 10.98 32.10
N GLN A 88 16.67 11.14 32.61
CA GLN A 88 16.43 11.78 33.90
C GLN A 88 17.06 10.99 35.06
N SER A 89 16.90 9.67 35.06
CA SER A 89 17.48 8.78 36.07
C SER A 89 19.01 8.86 36.08
N LEU A 90 19.63 8.92 34.90
CA LEU A 90 21.07 9.03 34.74
C LEU A 90 21.62 10.38 35.20
N ALA A 91 20.89 11.47 34.95
CA ALA A 91 21.21 12.79 35.50
C ALA A 91 21.18 12.78 37.03
N GLY A 92 20.19 12.09 37.63
CA GLY A 92 20.11 11.88 39.08
C GLY A 92 21.29 11.07 39.64
N ILE A 93 21.69 9.99 38.96
CA ILE A 93 22.88 9.20 39.33
C ILE A 93 24.13 10.08 39.29
N ALA A 94 24.33 10.87 38.23
CA ALA A 94 25.47 11.76 38.12
C ALA A 94 25.52 12.80 39.26
N ALA A 95 24.38 13.37 39.63
CA ALA A 95 24.27 14.31 40.75
C ALA A 95 24.61 13.64 42.09
N HIS A 96 24.09 12.45 42.35
CA HIS A 96 24.41 11.68 43.57
C HIS A 96 25.89 11.28 43.62
N MET A 97 26.51 10.92 42.49
CA MET A 97 27.94 10.60 42.44
C MET A 97 28.80 11.81 42.79
N ASP A 98 28.43 13.01 42.32
CA ASP A 98 29.10 14.26 42.67
C ASP A 98 28.94 14.60 44.17
N GLU A 99 27.77 14.32 44.74
CA GLU A 99 27.51 14.48 46.17
C GLU A 99 28.35 13.53 47.04
N ILE A 100 28.39 12.23 46.68
CA ILE A 100 29.21 11.21 47.37
C ILE A 100 30.69 11.60 47.30
N ARG A 101 31.17 12.10 46.15
CA ARG A 101 32.55 12.58 45.99
C ARG A 101 32.86 13.72 46.95
N ARG A 102 31.95 14.69 47.10
CA ARG A 102 32.13 15.80 48.06
C ARG A 102 32.21 15.30 49.49
N TYR A 103 31.30 14.41 49.92
CA TYR A 103 31.32 13.86 51.29
C TYR A 103 32.60 13.08 51.57
N ALA A 104 33.03 12.20 50.66
CA ALA A 104 34.27 11.43 50.81
C ALA A 104 35.51 12.34 50.96
N SER A 105 35.55 13.46 50.21
CA SER A 105 36.64 14.45 50.33
C SER A 105 36.60 15.26 51.63
N ALA A 106 35.42 15.49 52.19
CA ALA A 106 35.22 16.29 53.40
C ALA A 106 35.54 15.50 54.69
N GLU A 107 35.34 14.18 54.71
CA GLU A 107 35.69 13.32 55.84
C GLU A 107 37.20 13.02 55.96
N GLY A 108 38.04 13.56 55.07
CA GLY A 108 39.48 13.29 55.05
C GLY A 108 39.82 11.84 54.69
N ALA A 109 38.83 11.09 54.17
CA ALA A 109 38.98 9.72 53.73
C ALA A 109 39.58 9.70 52.32
N ASP A 110 40.91 9.76 52.25
CA ASP A 110 41.66 9.48 51.03
C ASP A 110 41.60 7.95 50.77
N GLN A 111 40.44 7.47 50.29
CA GLN A 111 40.21 6.08 49.89
C GLN A 111 40.18 5.99 48.36
N PRO A 112 41.33 5.68 47.71
CA PRO A 112 41.44 5.54 46.26
C PRO A 112 40.42 4.56 45.66
N ALA A 113 40.05 3.52 46.40
CA ALA A 113 39.08 2.52 45.95
C ALA A 113 37.65 3.09 45.81
N LEU A 114 37.24 4.00 46.69
CA LEU A 114 35.92 4.64 46.65
C LEU A 114 35.85 5.65 45.49
N ILE A 115 36.89 6.46 45.32
CA ILE A 115 37.00 7.41 44.21
C ILE A 115 36.97 6.67 42.87
N ALA A 116 37.75 5.60 42.72
CA ALA A 116 37.74 4.78 41.50
C ALA A 116 36.35 4.18 41.21
N SER A 117 35.61 3.79 42.24
CA SER A 117 34.25 3.27 42.08
C SER A 117 33.26 4.36 41.64
N ILE A 118 33.37 5.58 42.18
CA ILE A 118 32.54 6.73 41.77
C ILE A 118 32.83 7.10 40.32
N GLU A 119 34.11 7.16 39.92
CA GLU A 119 34.51 7.44 38.54
C GLU A 119 33.98 6.37 37.58
N MET A 120 34.03 5.09 37.98
CA MET A 120 33.47 3.99 37.20
C MET A 120 31.95 4.14 37.02
N VAL A 121 31.20 4.44 38.08
CA VAL A 121 29.75 4.63 37.99
C VAL A 121 29.42 5.87 37.14
N GLY A 122 30.17 6.96 37.28
CA GLY A 122 30.02 8.15 36.43
C GLY A 122 30.26 7.84 34.95
N ALA A 123 31.29 7.06 34.62
CA ALA A 123 31.56 6.60 33.27
C ALA A 123 30.42 5.71 32.73
N CYS A 124 29.93 4.75 33.53
CA CYS A 124 28.78 3.92 33.17
C CYS A 124 27.52 4.76 32.93
N ALA A 125 27.25 5.74 33.79
CA ALA A 125 26.10 6.63 33.63
C ALA A 125 26.21 7.47 32.35
N GLN A 126 27.41 7.94 31.99
CA GLN A 126 27.65 8.68 30.75
C GLN A 126 27.45 7.80 29.50
N VAL A 127 27.89 6.55 29.53
CA VAL A 127 27.65 5.59 28.44
C VAL A 127 26.15 5.32 28.28
N ALA A 128 25.44 5.10 29.39
CA ALA A 128 24.00 4.89 29.36
C ALA A 128 23.24 6.14 28.85
N ALA A 129 23.73 7.35 29.16
CA ALA A 129 23.11 8.60 28.68
C ALA A 129 23.30 8.77 27.17
N ALA A 130 24.48 8.43 26.66
CA ALA A 130 24.73 8.43 25.21
C ALA A 130 23.87 7.38 24.47
N ALA A 131 23.69 6.20 25.07
CA ALA A 131 22.80 5.17 24.53
C ALA A 131 21.33 5.63 24.52
N SER A 132 20.88 6.28 25.59
CA SER A 132 19.53 6.84 25.71
C SER A 132 19.26 7.95 24.67
N ALA A 133 20.22 8.86 24.47
CA ALA A 133 20.12 9.88 23.42
C ALA A 133 20.07 9.26 22.01
N SER A 134 20.82 8.18 21.78
CA SER A 134 20.79 7.44 20.51
C SER A 134 19.44 6.74 20.30
N LEU A 135 18.86 6.18 21.37
CA LEU A 135 17.52 5.59 21.34
C LEU A 135 16.46 6.63 21.01
N SER A 136 16.49 7.79 21.66
CA SER A 136 15.55 8.90 21.40
C SER A 136 15.60 9.34 19.94
N LYS A 137 16.81 9.50 19.37
CA LYS A 137 17.00 9.81 17.94
C LYS A 137 16.43 8.71 17.03
N ALA A 138 16.67 7.44 17.36
CA ALA A 138 16.13 6.33 16.59
C ALA A 138 14.59 6.31 16.64
N SER A 139 13.99 6.60 17.80
CA SER A 139 12.54 6.72 17.94
C SER A 139 11.98 7.88 17.08
N GLU A 140 12.64 9.03 17.02
CA GLU A 140 12.25 10.13 16.14
C GLU A 140 12.29 9.72 14.64
N GLU A 141 13.33 9.00 14.23
CA GLU A 141 13.45 8.48 12.85
C GLU A 141 12.34 7.46 12.54
N ILE A 142 12.07 6.54 13.46
CA ILE A 142 10.98 5.55 13.32
C ILE A 142 9.61 6.24 13.27
N ALA A 143 9.39 7.29 14.06
CA ALA A 143 8.16 8.06 14.02
C ALA A 143 7.94 8.71 12.64
N GLY A 144 8.98 9.29 12.06
CA GLY A 144 8.94 9.81 10.68
C GLY A 144 8.59 8.74 9.65
N HIS A 145 9.26 7.58 9.70
CA HIS A 145 8.96 6.45 8.82
C HIS A 145 7.53 5.91 9.01
N THR A 146 7.03 5.92 10.25
CA THR A 146 5.67 5.49 10.57
C THR A 146 4.65 6.45 9.98
N GLN A 147 4.92 7.74 9.98
CA GLN A 147 4.09 8.75 9.33
C GLN A 147 4.08 8.59 7.80
N ASP A 148 5.24 8.35 7.19
CA ASP A 148 5.33 8.07 5.75
C ASP A 148 4.58 6.78 5.36
N ALA A 149 4.66 5.75 6.21
CA ALA A 149 3.93 4.51 6.03
C ALA A 149 2.41 4.71 6.16
N ALA A 150 1.96 5.54 7.11
CA ALA A 150 0.55 5.88 7.25
C ALA A 150 0.01 6.60 6.00
N ALA A 151 0.75 7.57 5.47
CA ALA A 151 0.40 8.26 4.23
C ALA A 151 0.33 7.28 3.04
N SER A 152 1.27 6.33 2.96
CA SER A 152 1.26 5.29 1.92
C SER A 152 0.05 4.36 2.04
N VAL A 153 -0.36 4.01 3.25
CA VAL A 153 -1.58 3.21 3.52
C VAL A 153 -2.83 3.95 3.06
N GLU A 154 -2.92 5.25 3.32
CA GLU A 154 -4.05 6.09 2.85
C GLU A 154 -4.11 6.14 1.32
N GLU A 155 -2.97 6.39 0.66
CA GLU A 155 -2.89 6.41 -0.81
C GLU A 155 -3.27 5.05 -1.43
N GLN A 156 -2.77 3.95 -0.85
CA GLN A 156 -3.12 2.60 -1.29
C GLN A 156 -4.62 2.32 -1.13
N THR A 157 -5.22 2.73 -0.01
CA THR A 157 -6.66 2.58 0.21
C THR A 157 -7.47 3.33 -0.85
N ALA A 158 -7.08 4.58 -1.16
CA ALA A 158 -7.72 5.37 -2.20
C ALA A 158 -7.55 4.74 -3.59
N SER A 159 -6.35 4.27 -3.92
CA SER A 159 -6.07 3.61 -5.20
C SER A 159 -6.89 2.33 -5.39
N LEU A 160 -7.08 1.55 -4.32
CA LEU A 160 -7.87 0.31 -4.37
C LEU A 160 -9.36 0.57 -4.53
N ALA A 161 -9.87 1.62 -3.87
CA ALA A 161 -11.24 2.07 -4.11
C ALA A 161 -11.44 2.51 -5.57
N ALA A 162 -10.45 3.21 -6.14
CA ALA A 162 -10.48 3.61 -7.54
C ALA A 162 -10.42 2.41 -8.51
N PHE A 163 -9.60 1.39 -8.22
CA PHE A 163 -9.55 0.17 -9.03
C PHE A 163 -10.86 -0.62 -8.97
N ALA A 164 -11.46 -0.77 -7.79
CA ALA A 164 -12.76 -1.43 -7.64
C ALA A 164 -13.85 -0.69 -8.43
N ALA A 165 -13.90 0.64 -8.33
CA ALA A 165 -14.85 1.45 -9.10
C ALA A 165 -14.62 1.35 -10.61
N THR A 166 -13.36 1.36 -11.06
CA THR A 166 -13.01 1.23 -12.48
C THR A 166 -13.37 -0.15 -13.01
N ALA A 167 -13.17 -1.21 -12.21
CA ALA A 167 -13.57 -2.55 -12.57
C ALA A 167 -15.10 -2.64 -12.74
N GLU A 168 -15.90 -2.09 -11.82
CA GLU A 168 -17.36 -2.03 -11.99
C GLU A 168 -17.77 -1.28 -13.26
N GLN A 169 -17.11 -0.15 -13.58
CA GLN A 169 -17.36 0.59 -14.81
C GLN A 169 -17.02 -0.21 -16.07
N LEU A 170 -15.88 -0.90 -16.08
CA LEU A 170 -15.48 -1.76 -17.21
C LEU A 170 -16.44 -2.94 -17.38
N LYS A 171 -16.91 -3.52 -16.28
CA LYS A 171 -17.92 -4.57 -16.31
C LYS A 171 -19.22 -4.08 -16.92
N GLY A 172 -19.73 -2.93 -16.48
CA GLY A 172 -20.94 -2.33 -17.06
C GLY A 172 -20.78 -2.01 -18.55
N ALA A 173 -19.65 -1.42 -18.94
CA ALA A 173 -19.36 -1.13 -20.36
C ALA A 173 -19.26 -2.41 -21.22
N ALA A 174 -18.72 -3.49 -20.66
CA ALA A 174 -18.70 -4.78 -21.32
C ALA A 174 -20.11 -5.36 -21.46
N GLU A 175 -20.91 -5.37 -20.39
CA GLU A 175 -22.31 -5.83 -20.43
C GLU A 175 -23.15 -5.05 -21.45
N ASP A 176 -22.98 -3.73 -21.53
CA ASP A 176 -23.62 -2.89 -22.54
C ASP A 176 -23.19 -3.26 -23.96
N LEU A 177 -21.88 -3.49 -24.17
CA LEU A 177 -21.36 -3.93 -25.46
C LEU A 177 -21.89 -5.31 -25.85
N ASP A 178 -21.92 -6.28 -24.93
CA ASP A 178 -22.48 -7.62 -25.14
C ASP A 178 -23.96 -7.55 -25.52
N GLY A 179 -24.73 -6.71 -24.81
CA GLY A 179 -26.13 -6.46 -25.12
C GLY A 179 -26.34 -5.82 -26.50
N LEU A 180 -25.48 -4.88 -26.91
CA LEU A 180 -25.54 -4.25 -28.23
C LEU A 180 -25.21 -5.23 -29.36
N VAL A 181 -24.15 -6.03 -29.21
CA VAL A 181 -23.73 -7.01 -30.23
C VAL A 181 -24.68 -8.21 -30.28
N GLY A 182 -25.26 -8.62 -29.15
CA GLY A 182 -26.26 -9.68 -29.05
C GLY A 182 -27.57 -9.41 -29.80
N ARG A 183 -27.81 -8.16 -30.24
CA ARG A 183 -28.95 -7.80 -31.11
C ARG A 183 -28.75 -8.23 -32.57
N PHE A 184 -27.53 -8.66 -32.92
CA PHE A 184 -27.22 -9.22 -34.22
C PHE A 184 -27.24 -10.74 -34.13
N LYS A 185 -28.04 -11.37 -35.00
CA LYS A 185 -28.00 -12.82 -35.18
C LYS A 185 -26.85 -13.11 -36.14
N VAL A 186 -25.87 -13.84 -35.63
CA VAL A 186 -24.54 -14.06 -36.21
C VAL A 186 -24.47 -15.48 -36.78
#